data_AF-A0A4Y9ACP1-F1
#
_entry.id   AF-A0A4Y9ACP1-F1
#
_cell.length_a   1.000
_cell.length_b   1.000
_cell.length_c   1.000
_cell.angle_alpha   90.00
_cell.angle_beta   90.00
_cell.angle_gamma   90.00
#
_symmetry.space_group_name_H-M   'P 1'
#
loop_
_entity.id
_entity.type
_entity.pdbx_description
1 polymer ?
#
loop_
_entity_poly.entity_id
_entity_poly.type
_entity_poly.pdbx_seq_one_letter_code
_entity_poly.pdbx_strand_id
1 'polypeptide(L)' 'MSIFELITIFETERNRPPESMNALLDFYQQKYITDDININDYRKIYHYLHRQGAISAHEIA' A
#
# COMPACT_ATOMS: atom_id res chain seq x y z
N MET A 1 11.50 -1.20 3.41
CA MET A 1 10.54 -2.29 3.15
C MET A 1 10.59 -2.65 1.68
N SER A 2 10.63 -3.94 1.38
CA SER A 2 10.54 -4.48 0.02
C SER A 2 9.09 -4.79 -0.35
N ILE A 3 8.77 -4.90 -1.65
CA ILE A 3 7.41 -5.26 -2.10
C ILE A 3 6.89 -6.56 -1.46
N PHE A 4 7.77 -7.53 -1.27
CA PHE A 4 7.44 -8.81 -0.64
C PHE A 4 6.94 -8.64 0.78
N GLU A 5 7.60 -7.82 1.59
CA GLU A 5 7.14 -7.54 2.96
C GLU A 5 5.77 -6.88 2.93
N LEU A 6 5.56 -5.96 1.99
CA LEU A 6 4.29 -5.26 1.88
C LEU A 6 3.14 -6.22 1.53
N ILE A 7 3.38 -7.15 0.61
CA ILE A 7 2.43 -8.19 0.22
C ILE A 7 2.20 -9.17 1.38
N THR A 8 3.25 -9.62 2.07
CA THR A 8 3.12 -10.56 3.19
C THR A 8 2.28 -9.97 4.33
N ILE A 9 2.45 -8.68 4.66
CA ILE A 9 1.62 -8.02 5.67
C ILE A 9 0.16 -7.97 5.20
N PHE A 10 -0.08 -7.60 3.94
CA PHE A 10 -1.43 -7.59 3.37
C PHE A 10 -2.08 -8.99 3.43
N GLU A 11 -1.35 -10.02 2.99
CA GLU A 11 -1.81 -11.40 2.98
C GLU A 11 -2.12 -11.92 4.39
N THR A 12 -1.28 -11.56 5.36
CA THR A 12 -1.48 -11.96 6.76
C THR A 12 -2.73 -11.30 7.34
N GLU A 13 -2.94 -10.00 7.09
CA GLU A 13 -4.04 -9.23 7.66
C GLU A 13 -5.38 -9.44 6.93
N ARG A 14 -5.36 -9.62 5.61
CA ARG A 14 -6.56 -9.79 4.78
C ARG A 14 -6.87 -11.25 4.46
N ASN A 15 -5.97 -12.17 4.85
CA ASN A 15 -6.04 -13.61 4.55
C ASN A 15 -6.18 -13.90 3.04
N ARG A 16 -5.71 -12.99 2.20
CA ARG A 16 -5.81 -13.07 0.73
C ARG A 16 -4.70 -12.26 0.07
N PRO A 17 -4.22 -12.66 -1.12
CA PRO A 17 -3.28 -11.87 -1.89
C PRO A 17 -3.90 -10.55 -2.35
N PRO A 18 -3.09 -9.48 -2.48
CA PRO A 18 -3.58 -8.24 -3.08
C PRO A 18 -3.97 -8.49 -4.53
N GLU A 19 -5.21 -8.13 -4.88
CA GLU A 19 -5.77 -8.32 -6.22
C GLU A 19 -5.08 -7.45 -7.28
N SER A 20 -4.44 -6.36 -6.83
CA SER A 20 -3.66 -5.44 -7.66
C SER A 20 -2.77 -4.56 -6.78
N MET A 21 -1.80 -3.89 -7.41
CA MET A 21 -0.94 -2.93 -6.70
C MET A 21 -1.75 -1.77 -6.08
N ASN A 22 -2.89 -1.43 -6.69
CA ASN A 22 -3.83 -0.45 -6.17
C ASN A 22 -4.46 -0.92 -4.84
N ALA A 23 -4.89 -2.18 -4.77
CA ALA A 23 -5.42 -2.76 -3.53
C ALA A 23 -4.38 -2.75 -2.40
N LEU A 24 -3.11 -2.95 -2.74
CA LEU A 24 -2.00 -2.83 -1.81
C LEU A 24 -1.83 -1.37 -1.34
N LEU A 25 -1.88 -0.41 -2.26
CA LEU A 25 -1.79 1.02 -1.95
C LEU A 25 -2.93 1.50 -1.05
N ASP A 26 -4.17 1.11 -1.34
CA ASP A 26 -5.35 1.43 -0.52
C ASP A 26 -5.22 0.88 0.90
N PHE A 27 -4.68 -0.33 1.06
CA PHE A 27 -4.44 -0.92 2.37
C PHE A 27 -3.42 -0.13 3.20
N TYR A 28 -2.30 0.27 2.59
CA TYR A 28 -1.30 1.09 3.28
C TYR A 28 -1.79 2.51 3.53
N GLN A 29 -2.65 3.05 2.68
CA GLN A 29 -3.32 4.33 2.91
C GLN A 29 -4.27 4.25 4.11
N GLN A 30 -5.07 3.19 4.22
CA GLN A 30 -5.89 2.96 5.41
C GLN A 30 -5.05 2.89 6.67
N LYS A 31 -3.94 2.14 6.64
CA LYS A 31 -3.00 2.05 7.77
C LYS A 31 -2.42 3.40 8.18
N TYR A 32 -2.11 4.27 7.21
CA TYR A 32 -1.68 5.63 7.52
C TYR A 32 -2.79 6.46 8.17
N ILE A 33 -4.03 6.34 7.67
CA ILE A 33 -5.18 7.07 8.22
C ILE A 33 -5.51 6.62 9.65
N THR A 34 -5.31 5.34 9.98
CA THR A 34 -5.47 4.80 11.34
C THR A 34 -4.24 5.00 12.23
N ASP A 35 -3.23 5.75 11.79
CA ASP A 35 -1.97 6.00 12.53
C ASP A 35 -1.15 4.72 12.80
N ASP A 36 -1.44 3.64 12.08
CA ASP A 36 -0.75 2.34 12.15
C ASP A 36 0.67 2.44 11.57
N ILE A 37 0.86 3.33 10.60
CA ILE A 37 2.15 3.69 10.01
C ILE A 37 2.31 5.21 9.98
N ASN A 38 3.54 5.68 10.15
CA ASN A 38 3.82 7.12 10.07
C ASN A 38 3.83 7.63 8.62
N ILE A 39 3.74 8.95 8.45
CA ILE A 39 3.75 9.63 7.14
C ILE A 39 5.03 9.36 6.32
N ASN A 40 6.17 9.15 6.96
CA ASN A 40 7.44 8.90 6.26
C ASN A 40 7.47 7.50 5.64
N ASP A 41 6.97 6.50 6.36
CA ASP A 41 6.82 5.13 5.87
C ASP A 41 5.75 5.06 4.79
N TYR A 42 4.59 5.70 5.01
CA TYR A 42 3.56 5.81 3.98
C TYR A 42 4.08 6.46 2.69
N ARG A 43 4.81 7.58 2.77
CA ARG A 43 5.41 8.22 1.57
C ARG A 43 6.37 7.32 0.82
N LYS A 44 7.20 6.55 1.52
CA LYS A 44 8.12 5.58 0.89
C LYS A 44 7.34 4.49 0.17
N ILE A 45 6.30 3.95 0.81
CA ILE A 45 5.44 2.92 0.25
C ILE A 45 4.68 3.47 -0.96
N TYR A 46 4.06 4.64 -0.86
CA TYR A 46 3.38 5.33 -1.95
C TYR A 46 4.28 5.49 -3.16
N HIS A 47 5.45 6.12 -3.02
CA HIS A 47 6.36 6.32 -4.14
C HIS A 47 6.89 5.02 -4.74
N TYR A 48 7.03 3.98 -3.92
CA TYR A 48 7.49 2.67 -4.37
C TYR A 48 6.42 1.93 -5.16
N LEU A 49 5.17 1.92 -4.68
CA LEU A 49 4.02 1.34 -5.37
C LEU A 49 3.69 2.12 -6.64
N HIS A 50 3.71 3.45 -6.57
CA HIS A 50 3.49 4.34 -7.71
C HIS A 50 4.53 4.13 -8.82
N ARG A 51 5.81 3.95 -8.48
CA ARG A 51 6.86 3.60 -9.47
C ARG A 51 6.66 2.24 -10.14
N GLN A 52 5.93 1.32 -9.51
CA GLN A 52 5.59 0.02 -10.08
C GLN A 52 4.27 0.04 -10.86
N GLY A 53 3.68 1.22 -11.07
CA GLY A 53 2.43 1.39 -11.81
C GLY A 53 1.17 1.29 -10.95
N ALA A 54 1.28 1.35 -9.61
CA ALA A 54 0.11 1.56 -8.77
C ALA A 54 -0.45 2.97 -9.02
N ILE A 55 -1.72 3.05 -9.34
CA ILE A 55 -2.43 4.32 -9.46
C ILE A 55 -3.37 4.36 -8.26
N SER A 56 -3.22 5.39 -7.43
CA SER A 56 -4.18 5.60 -6.36
C SER A 56 -5.55 5.79 -6.99
N ALA A 57 -6.57 5.04 -6.53
CA ALA A 57 -7.94 5.21 -7.00
C ALA A 57 -8.47 6.65 -6.77
N HIS A 58 -7.75 7.45 -5.99
CA HIS A 58 -8.05 8.85 -5.71
C HIS A 58 -7.36 9.85 -6.66
N GLU A 59 -6.45 9.41 -7.53
CA GLU A 59 -5.97 10.25 -8.65
C GLU A 59 -6.96 10.13 -9.82
N ILE A 60 -8.12 10.75 -9.66
CA ILE A 60 -8.98 11.09 -10.79
C ILE A 60 -8.35 12.33 -11.43
N ALA A 61 -7.77 12.14 -12.62
CA ALA A 61 -7.40 13.19 -13.55
C ALA A 61 -8.63 13.89 -14.14
#